data_AF-A0AAD2CAY2-F1
#
_entry.id   AF-A0AAD2CAY2-F1
#
_cell.length_a   1.000
_cell.length_b   1.000
_cell.length_c   1.000
_cell.angle_alpha   90.00
_cell.angle_beta   90.00
_cell.angle_gamma   90.00
#
_symmetry.space_group_name_H-M   'P 1'
#
loop_
_entity.id
_entity.type
_entity.pdbx_description
1 polymer ?
#
loop_
_entity_poly.entity_id
_entity_poly.type
_entity_poly.pdbx_seq_one_letter_code
_entity_poly.pdbx_strand_id
1 'polypeptide(L)'
;MTTKPSKKRKPAPESSSAPQSGGIFWTIDGHLTPPSFLTLIAVPLILSGKFLYGGVILAIAMLVAIQIAMTQIKEEEKQAIRYNILEPDDIIAELEELEEAKQQSAESNEMTDTDKTKCLACLSALAMKHKRINNEGNKTFPLLCQQAAYLTLRLLPKDSEAVGSSIALLALVAKNEEVRQRNKYQADVYGLDRPIQGLQAVLEMAKKEQDEEREGELAETLRKGCLFFGALSDNDKDLNLSTTIVEEEGLELILDIANWFRFHEEIANWSMWAIFILCYDCIQNKVELIRLAGVTTVCSLLENNATSLEVTRHCIAILYDLLREGNTEAGKKYNYDPWAVRTQALAAGLHNTVVKAMNEFSDSMDIMMMGQEMLLGTGYRGDIPQFQQI
;
A
#
# COMPACT_ATOMS: atom_id res chain seq x y z
N MET A 1 5.85 28.78 -42.84
CA MET A 1 7.28 28.62 -42.49
C MET A 1 7.45 29.04 -41.04
N THR A 2 7.40 28.08 -40.13
CA THR A 2 7.64 28.27 -38.70
C THR A 2 8.19 26.95 -38.17
N THR A 3 9.46 26.97 -37.75
CA THR A 3 10.26 25.84 -37.32
C THR A 3 9.89 25.45 -35.89
N LYS A 4 9.56 24.16 -35.68
CA LYS A 4 9.37 23.56 -34.34
C LYS A 4 10.71 23.55 -33.57
N PRO A 5 10.74 23.86 -32.28
CA PRO A 5 11.95 23.72 -31.49
C PRO A 5 12.24 22.25 -31.17
N SER A 6 13.49 21.89 -31.39
CA SER A 6 14.13 20.61 -31.09
C SER A 6 14.12 20.33 -29.59
N LYS A 7 13.48 19.23 -29.17
CA LYS A 7 13.61 18.66 -27.82
C LYS A 7 15.05 18.16 -27.66
N LYS A 8 15.88 18.90 -26.92
CA LYS A 8 17.15 18.40 -26.36
C LYS A 8 16.83 17.22 -25.43
N ARG A 9 17.21 16.02 -25.85
CA ARG A 9 17.26 14.82 -24.98
C ARG A 9 18.21 15.12 -23.82
N LYS A 10 17.72 14.97 -22.58
CA LYS A 10 18.59 14.80 -21.39
C LYS A 10 19.47 13.55 -21.62
N PRO A 11 20.76 13.59 -21.26
CA PRO A 11 21.58 12.39 -21.24
C PRO A 11 20.98 11.40 -20.23
N ALA A 12 20.98 10.12 -20.60
CA ALA A 12 20.56 9.04 -19.72
C ALA A 12 21.39 9.08 -18.42
N PRO A 13 20.78 8.78 -17.25
CA PRO A 13 21.56 8.58 -16.03
C PRO A 13 22.58 7.46 -16.30
N GLU A 14 23.81 7.69 -15.89
CA GLU A 14 24.88 6.69 -15.92
C GLU A 14 24.34 5.40 -15.31
N SER A 15 24.41 4.33 -16.09
CA SER A 15 24.06 2.99 -15.64
C SER A 15 24.80 2.73 -14.33
N SER A 16 24.05 2.62 -13.23
CA SER A 16 24.52 1.93 -12.04
C SER A 16 25.14 0.63 -12.52
N SER A 17 26.44 0.47 -12.28
CA SER A 17 27.18 -0.74 -12.62
C SER A 17 26.35 -1.94 -12.17
N ALA A 18 25.88 -2.74 -13.13
CA ALA A 18 25.25 -4.02 -12.84
C ALA A 18 26.15 -4.76 -11.83
N PRO A 19 25.59 -5.41 -10.80
CA PRO A 19 26.40 -6.21 -9.90
C PRO A 19 27.18 -7.19 -10.78
N GLN A 20 28.52 -7.14 -10.71
CA GLN A 20 29.39 -8.07 -11.42
C GLN A 20 29.12 -9.47 -10.84
N SER A 21 28.12 -10.16 -11.38
CA SER A 21 27.84 -11.54 -11.01
C SER A 21 28.94 -12.38 -11.62
N GLY A 22 29.75 -13.00 -10.76
CA GLY A 22 30.69 -14.04 -11.18
C GLY A 22 29.93 -15.09 -11.99
N GLY A 23 30.41 -15.38 -13.19
CA GLY A 23 29.79 -16.39 -14.03
C GLY A 23 30.00 -17.79 -13.44
N ILE A 24 29.15 -18.75 -13.83
CA ILE A 24 29.30 -20.18 -13.48
C ILE A 24 30.74 -20.67 -13.77
N PHE A 25 31.40 -20.06 -14.75
CA PHE A 25 32.73 -20.46 -15.20
C PHE A 25 33.92 -19.71 -14.59
N TRP A 26 33.70 -18.51 -14.05
CA TRP A 26 34.77 -17.62 -13.61
C TRP A 26 34.37 -16.85 -12.36
N THR A 27 35.25 -16.86 -11.37
CA THR A 27 35.12 -15.98 -10.19
C THR A 27 35.37 -14.52 -10.59
N ILE A 28 34.91 -13.59 -9.76
CA ILE A 28 35.09 -12.13 -9.96
C ILE A 28 36.59 -11.77 -10.02
N ASP A 29 37.44 -12.53 -9.33
CA ASP A 29 38.89 -12.38 -9.32
C ASP A 29 39.61 -13.07 -10.50
N GLY A 30 38.86 -13.63 -11.46
CA GLY A 30 39.41 -14.27 -12.66
C GLY A 30 39.92 -15.71 -12.46
N HIS A 31 39.69 -16.32 -11.30
CA HIS A 31 40.01 -17.74 -11.07
C HIS A 31 38.92 -18.67 -11.63
N LEU A 32 39.34 -19.85 -12.11
CA LEU A 32 38.44 -20.93 -12.50
C LEU A 32 37.64 -21.43 -11.31
N THR A 33 36.33 -21.58 -11.50
CA THR A 33 35.48 -22.20 -10.49
C THR A 33 35.71 -23.73 -10.46
N PRO A 34 35.55 -24.40 -9.31
CA PRO A 34 35.68 -25.86 -9.20
C PRO A 34 34.85 -26.66 -10.24
N PRO A 35 33.60 -26.25 -10.58
CA PRO A 35 32.85 -26.88 -11.67
C PRO A 35 33.56 -26.77 -13.01
N SER A 36 34.13 -25.62 -13.35
CA SER A 36 34.85 -25.39 -14.61
C SER A 36 36.08 -26.26 -14.75
N PHE A 37 36.80 -26.44 -13.66
CA PHE A 37 37.95 -27.34 -13.61
C PHE A 37 37.54 -28.80 -13.86
N LEU A 38 36.43 -29.24 -13.24
CA LEU A 38 35.90 -30.58 -13.46
C LEU A 38 35.40 -30.78 -14.90
N THR A 39 34.73 -29.79 -15.49
CA THR A 39 34.29 -29.83 -16.90
C THR A 39 35.49 -29.92 -17.86
N LEU A 40 36.58 -29.19 -17.58
CA LEU A 40 37.83 -29.27 -18.35
C LEU A 40 38.49 -30.64 -18.28
N ILE A 41 38.42 -31.34 -17.14
CA ILE A 41 38.95 -32.70 -16.99
C ILE A 41 38.05 -33.74 -17.68
N ALA A 42 36.74 -33.52 -17.69
CA ALA A 42 35.80 -34.44 -18.31
C ALA A 42 35.97 -34.55 -19.84
N VAL A 43 36.30 -33.45 -20.52
CA VAL A 43 36.39 -33.41 -22.00
C VAL A 43 37.45 -34.37 -22.55
N PRO A 44 38.72 -34.37 -22.10
CA PRO A 44 39.72 -35.36 -22.54
C PRO A 44 39.34 -36.81 -22.24
N LEU A 45 38.67 -37.07 -21.12
CA LEU A 45 38.22 -38.41 -20.74
C LEU A 45 37.16 -38.94 -21.71
N ILE A 46 36.20 -38.09 -22.09
CA ILE A 46 35.19 -38.41 -23.10
C ILE A 46 35.86 -38.67 -24.47
N LEU A 47 36.77 -37.79 -24.89
CA LEU A 47 37.49 -37.93 -26.16
C LEU A 47 38.38 -39.18 -26.22
N SER A 48 38.86 -39.66 -25.07
CA SER A 48 39.66 -40.90 -24.97
C SER A 48 38.82 -42.20 -24.96
N GLY A 49 37.50 -42.10 -25.14
CA GLY A 49 36.58 -43.26 -25.13
C GLY A 49 36.17 -43.73 -23.73
N LYS A 50 36.57 -43.02 -22.67
CA LYS A 50 36.20 -43.31 -21.27
C LYS A 50 34.89 -42.58 -20.88
N PHE A 51 33.82 -42.84 -21.64
CA PHE A 51 32.54 -42.14 -21.50
C PHE A 51 31.94 -42.20 -20.09
N LEU A 52 32.03 -43.35 -19.40
CA LEU A 52 31.51 -43.51 -18.05
C LEU A 52 32.17 -42.52 -17.06
N TYR A 53 33.50 -42.46 -17.06
CA TYR A 53 34.24 -41.57 -16.16
C TYR A 53 34.04 -40.10 -16.50
N GLY A 54 34.03 -39.76 -17.79
CA GLY A 54 33.72 -38.39 -18.23
C GLY A 54 32.31 -37.95 -17.84
N GLY A 55 31.32 -38.85 -17.99
CA GLY A 55 29.93 -38.61 -17.57
C GLY A 55 29.79 -38.42 -16.06
N VAL A 56 30.46 -39.25 -15.24
CA VAL A 56 30.45 -39.10 -13.78
C VAL A 56 31.08 -37.76 -13.36
N ILE A 57 32.20 -37.35 -13.97
CA ILE A 57 32.84 -36.08 -13.65
C ILE A 57 31.95 -34.89 -14.03
N LEU A 58 31.23 -34.95 -15.16
CA LEU A 58 30.24 -33.92 -15.52
C LEU A 58 29.08 -33.85 -14.51
N ALA A 59 28.59 -35.00 -14.07
CA ALA A 59 27.53 -35.04 -13.04
C ALA A 59 28.02 -34.43 -11.72
N ILE A 60 29.25 -34.74 -11.29
CA ILE A 60 29.87 -34.12 -10.11
C ILE A 60 30.07 -32.62 -10.32
N ALA A 61 30.55 -32.19 -11.50
CA ALA A 61 30.72 -30.78 -11.83
C ALA A 61 29.39 -30.02 -11.72
N MET A 62 28.30 -30.62 -12.20
CA MET A 62 26.95 -30.05 -12.11
C MET A 62 26.47 -29.97 -10.66
N LEU A 63 26.67 -31.01 -9.84
CA LEU A 63 26.31 -30.99 -8.42
C LEU A 63 27.10 -29.93 -7.65
N VAL A 64 28.41 -29.80 -7.90
CA VAL A 64 29.25 -28.77 -7.28
C VAL A 64 28.84 -27.38 -7.77
N ALA A 65 28.47 -27.21 -9.04
CA ALA A 65 27.95 -25.95 -9.56
C ALA A 65 26.65 -25.55 -8.87
N ILE A 66 25.73 -26.50 -8.68
CA ILE A 66 24.48 -26.28 -7.96
C ILE A 66 24.78 -25.92 -6.50
N GLN A 67 25.71 -26.61 -5.84
CA GLN A 67 26.08 -26.30 -4.46
C GLN A 67 26.72 -24.91 -4.31
N ILE A 68 27.59 -24.52 -5.23
CA ILE A 68 28.19 -23.18 -5.26
C ILE A 68 27.11 -22.13 -5.54
N ALA A 69 26.24 -22.35 -6.52
CA ALA A 69 25.12 -21.46 -6.77
C ALA A 69 24.24 -21.33 -5.52
N MET A 70 23.88 -22.43 -4.85
CA MET A 70 23.09 -22.41 -3.62
C MET A 70 23.78 -21.70 -2.45
N THR A 71 25.12 -21.75 -2.35
CA THR A 71 25.85 -21.03 -1.29
C THR A 71 26.04 -19.54 -1.59
N GLN A 72 25.97 -19.14 -2.86
CA GLN A 72 26.05 -17.75 -3.29
C GLN A 72 24.69 -17.03 -3.30
N ILE A 73 23.58 -17.77 -3.35
CA ILE A 73 22.23 -17.21 -3.21
C ILE A 73 22.08 -16.63 -1.81
N LYS A 74 21.61 -15.37 -1.72
CA LYS A 74 21.38 -14.69 -0.44
C LYS A 74 20.33 -15.45 0.37
N GLU A 75 20.40 -15.39 1.69
CA GLU A 75 19.46 -16.13 2.54
C GLU A 75 18.00 -15.71 2.30
N GLU A 76 17.77 -14.42 2.04
CA GLU A 76 16.48 -13.86 1.61
C GLU A 76 15.94 -14.54 0.34
N GLU A 77 16.79 -14.75 -0.66
CA GLU A 77 16.42 -15.40 -1.93
C GLU A 77 16.13 -16.89 -1.73
N LYS A 78 16.85 -17.58 -0.84
CA LYS A 78 16.55 -18.98 -0.49
C LYS A 78 15.18 -19.10 0.17
N GLN A 79 14.87 -18.21 1.11
CA GLN A 79 13.57 -18.18 1.77
C GLN A 79 12.46 -17.89 0.76
N ALA A 80 12.65 -16.91 -0.12
CA ALA A 80 11.68 -16.61 -1.17
C ALA A 80 11.40 -17.80 -2.10
N ILE A 81 12.44 -18.55 -2.50
CA ILE A 81 12.28 -19.77 -3.31
C ILE A 81 11.49 -20.84 -2.54
N ARG A 82 11.83 -21.07 -1.27
CA ARG A 82 11.16 -22.06 -0.41
C ARG A 82 9.67 -21.74 -0.27
N TYR A 83 9.32 -20.52 0.13
CA TYR A 83 7.91 -20.14 0.35
C TYR A 83 7.10 -20.06 -0.95
N ASN A 84 7.74 -19.85 -2.10
CA ASN A 84 7.04 -19.91 -3.38
C ASN A 84 6.60 -21.35 -3.73
N ILE A 85 7.30 -22.37 -3.20
CA ILE A 85 6.98 -23.79 -3.41
C ILE A 85 5.94 -24.28 -2.40
N LEU A 86 5.97 -23.80 -1.15
CA LEU A 86 5.06 -24.22 -0.08
C LEU A 86 3.58 -23.90 -0.39
N GLU A 87 2.67 -24.75 0.10
CA GLU A 87 1.24 -24.45 0.00
C GLU A 87 0.87 -23.32 0.98
N PRO A 88 -0.18 -22.53 0.69
CA PRO A 88 -0.58 -21.42 1.56
C PRO A 88 -0.81 -21.82 3.02
N ASP A 89 -1.40 -22.99 3.28
CA ASP A 89 -1.64 -23.49 4.64
C ASP A 89 -0.33 -23.78 5.39
N ASP A 90 0.69 -24.31 4.71
CA ASP A 90 2.02 -24.54 5.31
C ASP A 90 2.71 -23.23 5.68
N ILE A 91 2.52 -22.18 4.87
CA ILE A 91 3.05 -20.83 5.16
C ILE A 91 2.41 -20.28 6.45
N ILE A 92 1.10 -20.50 6.64
CA ILE A 92 0.40 -20.06 7.86
C ILE A 92 0.90 -20.84 9.06
N ALA A 93 1.01 -22.17 8.96
CA ALA A 93 1.50 -23.00 10.06
C ALA A 93 2.88 -22.54 10.56
N GLU A 94 3.80 -22.18 9.65
CA GLU A 94 5.11 -21.63 10.05
C GLU A 94 5.02 -20.27 10.77
N LEU A 95 4.09 -19.40 10.37
CA LEU A 95 3.88 -18.12 11.06
C LEU A 95 3.25 -18.31 12.45
N GLU A 96 2.37 -19.30 12.60
CA GLU A 96 1.76 -19.68 13.88
C GLU A 96 2.81 -20.26 14.83
N GLU A 97 3.69 -21.14 14.33
CA GLU A 97 4.82 -21.67 15.11
C GLU A 97 5.74 -20.55 15.61
N LEU A 98 6.00 -19.53 14.79
CA LEU A 98 6.78 -18.35 15.20
C LEU A 98 6.06 -17.53 16.28
N GLU A 99 4.74 -17.36 16.17
CA GLU A 99 3.93 -16.69 17.20
C GLU A 99 3.93 -17.46 18.53
N GLU A 100 3.71 -18.77 18.48
CA GLU A 100 3.75 -19.63 19.67
C GLU A 100 5.12 -19.63 20.34
N ALA A 101 6.20 -19.74 19.55
CA ALA A 101 7.56 -19.68 20.07
C ALA A 101 7.85 -18.34 20.78
N LYS A 102 7.35 -17.23 20.22
CA LYS A 102 7.47 -15.90 20.83
C LYS A 102 6.64 -15.76 22.12
N GLN A 103 5.45 -16.34 22.16
CA GLN A 103 4.62 -16.33 23.38
C GLN A 103 5.24 -17.16 24.51
N GLN A 104 5.98 -18.22 24.19
CA GLN A 104 6.65 -19.08 25.16
C GLN A 104 8.00 -18.50 25.65
N SER A 105 8.69 -17.68 24.84
CA SER A 105 9.97 -17.05 25.21
C SER A 105 9.77 -15.78 26.04
N ALA A 106 9.40 -15.93 27.32
CA ALA A 106 9.14 -14.83 28.25
C ALA A 106 10.34 -13.86 28.50
N GLU A 107 11.56 -14.21 28.08
CA GLU A 107 12.80 -13.51 28.46
C GLU A 107 13.54 -12.80 27.31
N SER A 108 13.16 -12.98 26.04
CA SER A 108 13.74 -12.23 24.92
C SER A 108 12.65 -11.64 24.04
N ASN A 109 12.25 -10.41 24.33
CA ASN A 109 11.25 -9.65 23.54
C ASN A 109 11.74 -9.26 22.13
N GLU A 110 13.02 -9.51 21.81
CA GLU A 110 13.57 -9.22 20.49
C GLU A 110 13.45 -10.42 19.57
N MET A 111 12.63 -10.24 18.54
CA MET A 111 12.56 -11.14 17.39
C MET A 111 13.88 -11.05 16.63
N THR A 112 14.43 -12.19 16.20
CA THR A 112 15.70 -12.18 15.48
C THR A 112 15.50 -11.63 14.05
N ASP A 113 16.56 -11.07 13.46
CA ASP A 113 16.55 -10.67 12.04
C ASP A 113 16.14 -11.83 11.12
N THR A 114 16.50 -13.06 11.49
CA THR A 114 16.11 -14.27 10.75
C THR A 114 14.60 -14.47 10.77
N ASP A 115 13.94 -14.25 11.91
CA ASP A 115 12.49 -14.40 12.03
C ASP A 115 11.75 -13.28 11.32
N LYS A 116 12.30 -12.06 11.31
CA LYS A 116 11.82 -10.96 10.47
C LYS A 116 11.87 -11.36 8.99
N THR A 117 13.02 -11.82 8.50
CA THR A 117 13.17 -12.24 7.09
C THR A 117 12.18 -13.34 6.72
N LYS A 118 11.93 -14.30 7.61
CA LYS A 118 10.90 -15.34 7.39
C LYS A 118 9.51 -14.73 7.24
N CYS A 119 9.09 -13.86 8.16
CA CYS A 119 7.77 -13.23 8.10
C CYS A 119 7.56 -12.48 6.78
N LEU A 120 8.54 -11.67 6.38
CA LEU A 120 8.51 -10.92 5.12
C LEU A 120 8.45 -11.85 3.90
N ALA A 121 9.23 -12.93 3.90
CA ALA A 121 9.22 -13.91 2.82
C ALA A 121 7.87 -14.65 2.72
N CYS A 122 7.24 -14.99 3.85
CA CYS A 122 5.89 -15.56 3.90
C CYS A 122 4.86 -14.62 3.26
N LEU A 123 4.83 -13.35 3.69
CA LEU A 123 3.89 -12.34 3.16
C LEU A 123 4.09 -12.12 1.66
N SER A 124 5.33 -12.00 1.21
CA SER A 124 5.68 -11.83 -0.20
C SER A 124 5.23 -13.04 -1.04
N ALA A 125 5.46 -14.26 -0.56
CA ALA A 125 5.02 -15.47 -1.23
C ALA A 125 3.49 -15.55 -1.37
N LEU A 126 2.74 -15.20 -0.32
CA LEU A 126 1.28 -15.14 -0.37
C LEU A 126 0.78 -14.07 -1.35
N ALA A 127 1.38 -12.88 -1.35
CA ALA A 127 1.05 -11.83 -2.33
C ALA A 127 1.27 -12.29 -3.78
N MET A 128 2.39 -13.00 -4.06
CA MET A 128 2.66 -13.57 -5.38
C MET A 128 1.66 -14.67 -5.77
N LYS A 129 1.29 -15.53 -4.81
CA LYS A 129 0.32 -16.62 -5.02
C LYS A 129 -1.10 -16.10 -5.25
N HIS A 130 -1.50 -14.99 -4.63
CA HIS A 130 -2.80 -14.36 -4.84
C HIS A 130 -3.10 -14.12 -6.32
N LYS A 131 -2.12 -13.61 -7.08
CA LYS A 131 -2.28 -13.33 -8.51
C LYS A 131 -2.55 -14.60 -9.34
N ARG A 132 -2.08 -15.76 -8.88
CA ARG A 132 -2.28 -17.05 -9.55
C ARG A 132 -3.62 -17.68 -9.15
N ILE A 133 -3.89 -17.73 -7.85
CA ILE A 133 -5.02 -18.47 -7.26
C ILE A 133 -6.34 -17.72 -7.40
N ASN A 134 -6.36 -16.38 -7.45
CA ASN A 134 -7.61 -15.62 -7.59
C ASN A 134 -8.39 -15.96 -8.88
N ASN A 135 -7.72 -16.49 -9.91
CA ASN A 135 -8.37 -16.97 -11.13
C ASN A 135 -9.17 -18.26 -10.93
N GLU A 136 -8.94 -18.98 -9.83
CA GLU A 136 -9.54 -20.29 -9.56
C GLU A 136 -10.77 -20.19 -8.63
N GLY A 137 -11.13 -18.99 -8.17
CA GLY A 137 -12.30 -18.75 -7.33
C GLY A 137 -12.19 -19.31 -5.91
N ASN A 138 -10.98 -19.59 -5.43
CA ASN A 138 -10.77 -20.12 -4.09
C ASN A 138 -11.09 -19.05 -3.01
N LYS A 139 -12.16 -19.27 -2.26
CA LYS A 139 -12.62 -18.38 -1.19
C LYS A 139 -11.77 -18.44 0.09
N THR A 140 -11.03 -19.52 0.32
CA THR A 140 -10.24 -19.67 1.55
C THR A 140 -8.91 -18.93 1.48
N PHE A 141 -8.33 -18.79 0.29
CA PHE A 141 -7.01 -18.17 0.13
C PHE A 141 -6.94 -16.71 0.64
N PRO A 142 -7.92 -15.82 0.34
CA PRO A 142 -7.97 -14.48 0.93
C PRO A 142 -7.96 -14.46 2.46
N LEU A 143 -8.59 -15.45 3.10
CA LEU A 143 -8.63 -15.58 4.56
C LEU A 143 -7.26 -15.99 5.13
N LEU A 144 -6.50 -16.81 4.42
CA LEU A 144 -5.12 -17.15 4.78
C LEU A 144 -4.21 -15.92 4.66
N CYS A 145 -4.34 -15.14 3.58
CA CYS A 145 -3.62 -13.87 3.44
C CYS A 145 -3.88 -12.91 4.60
N GLN A 146 -5.15 -12.77 4.99
CA GLN A 146 -5.53 -11.97 6.16
C GLN A 146 -4.88 -12.53 7.44
N GLN A 147 -4.95 -13.83 7.66
CA GLN A 147 -4.33 -14.48 8.82
C GLN A 147 -2.83 -14.25 8.91
N ALA A 148 -2.09 -14.41 7.81
CA ALA A 148 -0.66 -14.12 7.75
C ALA A 148 -0.33 -12.67 8.09
N ALA A 149 -1.12 -11.73 7.55
CA ALA A 149 -0.92 -10.31 7.81
C ALA A 149 -1.12 -9.97 9.29
N TYR A 150 -2.18 -10.50 9.92
CA TYR A 150 -2.47 -10.28 11.34
C TYR A 150 -1.46 -10.97 12.27
N LEU A 151 -1.00 -12.19 11.93
CA LEU A 151 0.11 -12.85 12.61
C LEU A 151 1.37 -11.96 12.58
N THR A 152 1.73 -11.47 11.40
CA THR A 152 2.91 -10.62 11.25
C THR A 152 2.76 -9.28 11.98
N LEU A 153 1.58 -8.66 11.97
CA LEU A 153 1.33 -7.43 12.73
C LEU A 153 1.46 -7.63 14.24
N ARG A 154 1.10 -8.79 14.78
CA ARG A 154 1.29 -9.14 16.20
C ARG A 154 2.75 -9.43 16.54
N LEU A 155 3.45 -10.09 15.62
CA LEU A 155 4.86 -10.43 15.76
C LEU A 155 5.77 -9.21 15.65
N LEU A 156 5.52 -8.31 14.70
CA LEU A 156 6.39 -7.19 14.33
C LEU A 156 5.62 -5.84 14.24
N PRO A 157 4.92 -5.41 15.31
CA PRO A 157 4.02 -4.23 15.25
C PRO A 157 4.73 -2.89 15.02
N LYS A 158 6.05 -2.84 15.21
CA LYS A 158 6.87 -1.62 15.11
C LYS A 158 7.90 -1.69 13.98
N ASP A 159 7.91 -2.75 13.18
CA ASP A 159 8.79 -2.85 12.02
C ASP A 159 8.04 -2.32 10.79
N SER A 160 8.50 -1.21 10.22
CA SER A 160 7.79 -0.53 9.14
C SER A 160 7.64 -1.39 7.88
N GLU A 161 8.62 -2.24 7.59
CA GLU A 161 8.63 -3.12 6.43
C GLU A 161 7.62 -4.28 6.62
N ALA A 162 7.57 -4.87 7.80
CA ALA A 162 6.59 -5.90 8.16
C ALA A 162 5.17 -5.33 8.17
N VAL A 163 4.97 -4.17 8.79
CA VAL A 163 3.68 -3.45 8.76
C VAL A 163 3.30 -3.14 7.32
N GLY A 164 4.19 -2.57 6.52
CA GLY A 164 3.93 -2.24 5.12
C GLY A 164 3.58 -3.46 4.26
N SER A 165 4.23 -4.59 4.49
CA SER A 165 3.95 -5.85 3.81
C SER A 165 2.60 -6.46 4.24
N SER A 166 2.29 -6.42 5.54
CA SER A 166 0.98 -6.87 6.06
C SER A 166 -0.16 -6.02 5.52
N ILE A 167 -0.03 -4.69 5.57
CA ILE A 167 -1.04 -3.76 5.07
C ILE A 167 -1.22 -3.91 3.55
N ALA A 168 -0.14 -4.12 2.79
CA ALA A 168 -0.23 -4.40 1.36
C ALA A 168 -1.04 -5.66 1.08
N LEU A 169 -0.79 -6.74 1.85
CA LEU A 169 -1.50 -8.00 1.70
C LEU A 169 -2.98 -7.87 2.10
N LEU A 170 -3.28 -7.11 3.18
CA LEU A 170 -4.64 -6.81 3.58
C LEU A 170 -5.39 -5.99 2.53
N ALA A 171 -4.78 -4.94 1.97
CA ALA A 171 -5.36 -4.13 0.90
C ALA A 171 -5.71 -4.99 -0.33
N LEU A 172 -4.86 -5.97 -0.66
CA LEU A 172 -5.08 -6.87 -1.80
C LEU A 172 -6.34 -7.73 -1.65
N VAL A 173 -6.69 -8.13 -0.42
CA VAL A 173 -7.83 -9.00 -0.12
C VAL A 173 -9.03 -8.27 0.49
N ALA A 174 -8.93 -6.96 0.72
CA ALA A 174 -9.93 -6.16 1.45
C ALA A 174 -11.33 -6.14 0.82
N LYS A 175 -11.43 -6.34 -0.51
CA LYS A 175 -12.73 -6.42 -1.21
C LYS A 175 -13.36 -7.81 -1.16
N ASN A 176 -12.68 -8.81 -0.62
CA ASN A 176 -13.24 -10.15 -0.50
C ASN A 176 -14.31 -10.16 0.61
N GLU A 177 -15.47 -10.72 0.30
CA GLU A 177 -16.61 -10.75 1.22
C GLU A 177 -16.30 -11.50 2.52
N GLU A 178 -15.68 -12.68 2.44
CA GLU A 178 -15.37 -13.48 3.64
C GLU A 178 -14.36 -12.76 4.55
N VAL A 179 -13.40 -12.03 3.97
CA VAL A 179 -12.43 -11.20 4.72
C VAL A 179 -13.16 -10.09 5.50
N ARG A 180 -14.13 -9.42 4.86
CA ARG A 180 -14.95 -8.37 5.48
C ARG A 180 -15.84 -8.92 6.59
N GLN A 181 -16.47 -10.07 6.35
CA GLN A 181 -17.27 -10.79 7.33
C GLN A 181 -16.42 -11.18 8.55
N ARG A 182 -15.18 -11.65 8.33
CA ARG A 182 -14.23 -11.97 9.40
C ARG A 182 -13.84 -10.73 10.21
N ASN A 183 -13.54 -9.59 9.57
CA ASN A 183 -13.27 -8.34 10.29
C ASN A 183 -14.46 -7.91 11.16
N LYS A 184 -15.71 -8.14 10.72
CA LYS A 184 -16.89 -7.77 11.50
C LYS A 184 -17.18 -8.71 12.67
N TYR A 185 -17.18 -10.02 12.41
CA TYR A 185 -17.69 -11.01 13.36
C TYR A 185 -16.60 -11.69 14.20
N GLN A 186 -15.33 -11.57 13.81
CA GLN A 186 -14.16 -12.09 14.54
C GLN A 186 -13.21 -10.93 14.90
N ALA A 187 -13.79 -9.79 15.29
CA ALA A 187 -13.06 -8.55 15.59
C ALA A 187 -12.11 -8.67 16.79
N ASP A 188 -12.28 -9.69 17.65
CA ASP A 188 -11.37 -10.01 18.74
C ASP A 188 -9.99 -10.48 18.26
N VAL A 189 -9.95 -11.14 17.10
CA VAL A 189 -8.71 -11.63 16.48
C VAL A 189 -8.30 -10.79 15.27
N TYR A 190 -9.29 -10.35 14.49
CA TYR A 190 -9.14 -9.67 13.21
C TYR A 190 -9.73 -8.25 13.22
N GLY A 191 -9.72 -7.60 14.38
CA GLY A 191 -10.12 -6.20 14.55
C GLY A 191 -9.24 -5.23 13.79
N LEU A 192 -9.67 -3.97 13.65
CA LEU A 192 -8.90 -2.97 12.89
C LEU A 192 -7.85 -2.27 13.77
N ASP A 193 -7.92 -2.48 15.08
CA ASP A 193 -6.96 -2.02 16.09
C ASP A 193 -5.51 -2.33 15.70
N ARG A 194 -5.22 -3.54 15.21
CA ARG A 194 -3.85 -3.96 14.85
C ARG A 194 -3.30 -3.21 13.62
N PRO A 195 -4.00 -3.20 12.45
CA PRO A 195 -3.61 -2.35 11.33
C PRO A 195 -3.42 -0.88 11.71
N ILE A 196 -4.36 -0.32 12.49
CA ILE A 196 -4.34 1.10 12.89
C ILE A 196 -3.12 1.40 13.77
N GLN A 197 -2.86 0.61 14.80
CA GLN A 197 -1.68 0.77 15.66
C GLN A 197 -0.36 0.66 14.89
N GLY A 198 -0.27 -0.30 13.95
CA GLY A 198 0.92 -0.45 13.10
C GLY A 198 1.16 0.78 12.22
N LEU A 199 0.11 1.29 11.58
CA LEU A 199 0.20 2.50 10.75
C LEU A 199 0.47 3.77 11.57
N GLN A 200 -0.11 3.90 12.77
CA GLN A 200 0.23 4.98 13.71
C GLN A 200 1.73 4.95 14.07
N ALA A 201 2.29 3.77 14.35
CA ALA A 201 3.72 3.63 14.62
C ALA A 201 4.58 4.05 13.41
N VAL A 202 4.18 3.67 12.20
CA VAL A 202 4.86 4.07 10.95
C VAL A 202 4.80 5.59 10.75
N LEU A 203 3.66 6.23 11.00
CA LEU A 203 3.52 7.68 10.91
C LEU A 203 4.43 8.39 11.92
N GLU A 204 4.52 7.89 13.15
CA GLU A 204 5.41 8.45 14.17
C GLU A 204 6.90 8.26 13.84
N MET A 205 7.25 7.23 13.08
CA MET A 205 8.59 7.10 12.51
C MET A 205 8.82 8.13 11.40
N ALA A 206 7.86 8.28 10.48
CA ALA A 206 7.97 9.24 9.37
C ALA A 206 8.14 10.68 9.87
N LYS A 207 7.42 11.07 10.93
CA LYS A 207 7.54 12.40 11.56
C LYS A 207 8.93 12.70 12.12
N LYS A 208 9.75 11.69 12.36
CA LYS A 208 11.10 11.80 12.94
C LYS A 208 12.20 11.49 11.93
N GLU A 209 11.83 11.01 10.75
CA GLU A 209 12.77 10.61 9.71
C GLU A 209 13.39 11.86 9.07
N GLN A 210 14.68 11.78 8.80
CA GLN A 210 15.46 12.85 8.15
C GLN A 210 15.97 12.42 6.78
N ASP A 211 16.03 11.11 6.53
CA ASP A 211 16.40 10.55 5.25
C ASP A 211 15.20 10.53 4.29
N GLU A 212 15.31 11.24 3.17
CA GLU A 212 14.22 11.38 2.19
C GLU A 212 13.81 10.05 1.53
N GLU A 213 14.77 9.13 1.31
CA GLU A 213 14.49 7.83 0.70
C GLU A 213 13.66 6.98 1.66
N ARG A 214 14.08 6.91 2.92
CA ARG A 214 13.35 6.22 3.97
C ARG A 214 12.00 6.86 4.29
N GLU A 215 11.91 8.19 4.29
CA GLU A 215 10.61 8.87 4.40
C GLU A 215 9.68 8.44 3.26
N GLY A 216 10.20 8.31 2.03
CA GLY A 216 9.46 7.79 0.88
C GLY A 216 8.94 6.36 1.05
N GLU A 217 9.71 5.47 1.67
CA GLU A 217 9.26 4.10 1.99
C GLU A 217 8.15 4.08 3.05
N LEU A 218 8.26 4.92 4.08
CA LEU A 218 7.24 5.08 5.11
C LEU A 218 5.96 5.69 4.53
N ALA A 219 6.10 6.69 3.66
CA ALA A 219 5.04 7.30 2.88
C ALA A 219 4.25 6.25 2.07
N GLU A 220 4.95 5.35 1.36
CA GLU A 220 4.32 4.27 0.60
C GLU A 220 3.54 3.29 1.50
N THR A 221 4.05 3.00 2.70
CA THR A 221 3.34 2.16 3.67
C THR A 221 2.03 2.81 4.13
N LEU A 222 2.06 4.11 4.43
CA LEU A 222 0.89 4.86 4.88
C LEU A 222 -0.13 5.04 3.75
N ARG A 223 0.33 5.26 2.51
CA ARG A 223 -0.52 5.26 1.31
C ARG A 223 -1.30 3.95 1.16
N LYS A 224 -0.63 2.81 1.34
CA LYS A 224 -1.28 1.48 1.33
C LYS A 224 -2.27 1.32 2.48
N GLY A 225 -2.01 1.94 3.63
CA GLY A 225 -2.95 2.02 4.75
C GLY A 225 -4.26 2.71 4.37
N CYS A 226 -4.18 3.89 3.74
CA CYS A 226 -5.35 4.60 3.23
C CYS A 226 -6.12 3.75 2.20
N LEU A 227 -5.40 3.12 1.27
CA LEU A 227 -5.99 2.19 0.29
C LEU A 227 -6.71 1.02 1.00
N PHE A 228 -6.10 0.41 2.01
CA PHE A 228 -6.70 -0.70 2.76
C PHE A 228 -8.02 -0.28 3.40
N PHE A 229 -8.06 0.83 4.14
CA PHE A 229 -9.28 1.29 4.81
C PHE A 229 -10.39 1.57 3.80
N GLY A 230 -10.11 2.34 2.74
CA GLY A 230 -11.11 2.63 1.71
C GLY A 230 -11.59 1.37 0.99
N ALA A 231 -10.70 0.43 0.67
CA ALA A 231 -11.06 -0.81 -0.02
C ALA A 231 -11.87 -1.76 0.87
N LEU A 232 -11.63 -1.76 2.17
CA LEU A 232 -12.38 -2.56 3.13
C LEU A 232 -13.82 -2.06 3.28
N SER A 233 -14.02 -0.74 3.28
CA SER A 233 -15.34 -0.09 3.41
C SER A 233 -16.10 0.11 2.09
N ASP A 234 -15.49 -0.20 0.95
CA ASP A 234 -16.12 0.02 -0.36
C ASP A 234 -17.38 -0.86 -0.54
N ASN A 235 -18.55 -0.25 -0.69
CA ASN A 235 -19.87 -0.91 -0.74
C ASN A 235 -20.25 -1.69 0.53
N ASP A 236 -19.92 -1.18 1.73
CA ASP A 236 -20.10 -1.92 2.99
C ASP A 236 -21.51 -1.94 3.62
N LYS A 237 -22.57 -1.61 2.86
CA LYS A 237 -23.90 -1.25 3.40
C LYS A 237 -24.47 -2.22 4.44
N ASP A 238 -24.10 -3.50 4.36
CA ASP A 238 -24.56 -4.56 5.26
C ASP A 238 -23.69 -4.75 6.52
N LEU A 239 -22.41 -4.38 6.48
CA LEU A 239 -21.43 -4.68 7.54
C LEU A 239 -21.09 -3.48 8.43
N ASN A 240 -21.29 -2.25 7.95
CA ASN A 240 -20.93 -1.01 8.65
C ASN A 240 -19.45 -1.01 9.10
N LEU A 241 -18.55 -1.51 8.25
CA LEU A 241 -17.10 -1.46 8.46
C LEU A 241 -16.55 -0.04 8.39
N SER A 242 -17.14 0.83 7.57
CA SER A 242 -16.86 2.26 7.49
C SER A 242 -17.04 2.93 8.84
N THR A 243 -18.14 2.66 9.53
CA THR A 243 -18.37 3.13 10.90
C THR A 243 -17.37 2.52 11.88
N THR A 244 -17.09 1.21 11.80
CA THR A 244 -16.08 0.56 12.66
C THR A 244 -14.69 1.19 12.48
N ILE A 245 -14.26 1.46 11.24
CA ILE A 245 -12.98 2.15 10.97
C ILE A 245 -12.93 3.51 11.66
N VAL A 246 -14.03 4.28 11.61
CA VAL A 246 -14.11 5.60 12.25
C VAL A 246 -14.11 5.48 13.78
N GLU A 247 -14.85 4.54 14.35
CA GLU A 247 -14.92 4.29 15.79
C GLU A 247 -13.59 3.83 16.39
N GLU A 248 -12.76 3.13 15.60
CA GLU A 248 -11.42 2.67 15.98
C GLU A 248 -10.31 3.68 15.63
N GLU A 249 -10.63 4.98 15.46
CA GLU A 249 -9.68 6.09 15.20
C GLU A 249 -9.00 6.05 13.80
N GLY A 250 -9.48 5.21 12.88
CA GLY A 250 -8.92 5.09 11.53
C GLY A 250 -9.06 6.37 10.70
N LEU A 251 -10.15 7.13 10.87
CA LEU A 251 -10.33 8.42 10.19
C LEU A 251 -9.35 9.49 10.68
N GLU A 252 -9.10 9.55 12.00
CA GLU A 252 -8.12 10.45 12.58
C GLU A 252 -6.72 10.16 12.04
N LEU A 253 -6.34 8.89 11.98
CA LEU A 253 -5.09 8.45 11.36
C LEU A 253 -5.00 8.86 9.88
N ILE A 254 -6.04 8.67 9.07
CA ILE A 254 -6.02 9.08 7.64
C ILE A 254 -5.83 10.60 7.51
N LEU A 255 -6.51 11.40 8.33
CA LEU A 255 -6.35 12.85 8.33
C LEU A 255 -4.95 13.28 8.74
N ASP A 256 -4.37 12.63 9.75
CA ASP A 256 -3.00 12.89 10.20
C ASP A 256 -1.96 12.55 9.13
N ILE A 257 -2.11 11.40 8.46
CA ILE A 257 -1.28 11.02 7.31
C ILE A 257 -1.37 12.10 6.21
N ALA A 258 -2.58 12.49 5.85
CA ALA A 258 -2.81 13.46 4.79
C ALA A 258 -2.25 14.85 5.13
N ASN A 259 -2.37 15.29 6.37
CA ASN A 259 -1.82 16.56 6.84
C ASN A 259 -0.28 16.56 6.86
N TRP A 260 0.34 15.45 7.27
CA TRP A 260 1.80 15.32 7.29
C TRP A 260 2.34 15.34 5.86
N PHE A 261 1.83 14.46 5.00
CA PHE A 261 2.25 14.31 3.61
C PHE A 261 1.45 15.19 2.64
N ARG A 262 1.09 16.41 3.04
CA ARG A 262 0.19 17.30 2.30
C ARG A 262 0.63 17.68 0.88
N PHE A 263 1.91 17.51 0.56
CA PHE A 263 2.49 17.76 -0.76
C PHE A 263 2.78 16.46 -1.56
N HIS A 264 2.51 15.29 -0.97
CA HIS A 264 2.71 14.01 -1.63
C HIS A 264 1.41 13.61 -2.35
N GLU A 265 1.35 13.87 -3.66
CA GLU A 265 0.15 13.70 -4.48
C GLU A 265 -0.52 12.33 -4.30
N GLU A 266 0.26 11.24 -4.36
CA GLU A 266 -0.29 9.89 -4.19
C GLU A 266 -0.92 9.67 -2.81
N ILE A 267 -0.32 10.15 -1.72
CA ILE A 267 -0.90 10.01 -0.39
C ILE A 267 -2.16 10.86 -0.30
N ALA A 268 -2.14 12.09 -0.78
CA ALA A 268 -3.31 12.94 -0.82
C ALA A 268 -4.45 12.26 -1.57
N ASN A 269 -4.17 11.67 -2.75
CA ASN A 269 -5.16 10.97 -3.57
C ASN A 269 -5.81 9.81 -2.80
N TRP A 270 -5.01 8.87 -2.29
CA TRP A 270 -5.53 7.69 -1.61
C TRP A 270 -6.19 8.02 -0.26
N SER A 271 -5.72 9.05 0.43
CA SER A 271 -6.35 9.52 1.67
C SER A 271 -7.72 10.16 1.41
N MET A 272 -7.84 10.99 0.37
CA MET A 272 -9.12 11.57 -0.03
C MET A 272 -10.08 10.52 -0.56
N TRP A 273 -9.60 9.55 -1.36
CA TRP A 273 -10.42 8.43 -1.77
C TRP A 273 -10.96 7.63 -0.56
N ALA A 274 -10.10 7.32 0.42
CA ALA A 274 -10.53 6.61 1.63
C ALA A 274 -11.56 7.41 2.44
N ILE A 275 -11.32 8.71 2.66
CA ILE A 275 -12.26 9.59 3.37
C ILE A 275 -13.60 9.66 2.64
N PHE A 276 -13.58 9.78 1.30
CA PHE A 276 -14.80 9.78 0.50
C PHE A 276 -15.60 8.49 0.71
N ILE A 277 -14.96 7.32 0.60
CA ILE A 277 -15.67 6.04 0.81
C ILE A 277 -16.21 5.90 2.24
N LEU A 278 -15.43 6.29 3.25
CA LEU A 278 -15.86 6.22 4.65
C LEU A 278 -17.06 7.13 4.94
N CYS A 279 -17.15 8.28 4.27
CA CYS A 279 -18.19 9.27 4.53
C CYS A 279 -19.40 9.13 3.60
N TYR A 280 -19.24 8.54 2.41
CA TYR A 280 -20.31 8.46 1.41
C TYR A 280 -21.55 7.75 1.96
N ASP A 281 -22.71 8.39 1.87
CA ASP A 281 -23.99 7.94 2.45
C ASP A 281 -23.95 7.64 3.98
N CYS A 282 -22.93 8.12 4.72
CA CYS A 282 -22.78 7.85 6.16
C CYS A 282 -22.69 9.14 7.00
N ILE A 283 -23.84 9.63 7.47
CA ILE A 283 -23.95 10.90 8.24
C ILE A 283 -23.10 10.88 9.52
N GLN A 284 -23.05 9.75 10.24
CA GLN A 284 -22.26 9.64 11.47
C GLN A 284 -20.76 9.91 11.19
N ASN A 285 -20.23 9.31 10.13
CA ASN A 285 -18.83 9.48 9.74
C ASN A 285 -18.56 10.91 9.24
N LYS A 286 -19.53 11.54 8.55
CA LYS A 286 -19.43 12.97 8.16
C LYS A 286 -19.36 13.89 9.38
N VAL A 287 -20.21 13.66 10.39
CA VAL A 287 -20.16 14.43 11.66
C VAL A 287 -18.78 14.32 12.30
N GLU A 288 -18.20 13.11 12.30
CA GLU A 288 -16.87 12.89 12.87
C GLU A 288 -15.76 13.57 12.03
N LEU A 289 -15.84 13.50 10.70
CA LEU A 289 -14.94 14.23 9.81
C LEU A 289 -14.95 15.74 10.09
N ILE A 290 -16.13 16.32 10.33
CA ILE A 290 -16.27 17.75 10.68
C ILE A 290 -15.68 18.05 12.06
N ARG A 291 -15.89 17.15 13.04
CA ARG A 291 -15.33 17.27 14.39
C ARG A 291 -13.80 17.28 14.37
N LEU A 292 -13.20 16.46 13.50
CA LEU A 292 -11.76 16.34 13.31
C LEU A 292 -11.17 17.41 12.37
N ALA A 293 -11.89 18.50 12.11
CA ALA A 293 -11.48 19.57 11.18
C ALA A 293 -11.16 19.08 9.75
N GLY A 294 -11.75 17.97 9.33
CA GLY A 294 -11.48 17.34 8.04
C GLY A 294 -11.81 18.23 6.85
N VAL A 295 -12.83 19.11 6.95
CA VAL A 295 -13.15 20.10 5.91
C VAL A 295 -11.95 21.03 5.62
N THR A 296 -11.24 21.45 6.67
CA THR A 296 -10.04 22.28 6.53
C THR A 296 -8.90 21.50 5.88
N THR A 297 -8.69 20.24 6.29
CA THR A 297 -7.70 19.35 5.65
C THR A 297 -8.00 19.14 4.16
N VAL A 298 -9.25 18.87 3.78
CA VAL A 298 -9.64 18.69 2.37
C VAL A 298 -9.36 19.95 1.55
N CYS A 299 -9.70 21.13 2.06
CA CYS A 299 -9.41 22.40 1.37
C CYS A 299 -7.89 22.64 1.22
N SER A 300 -7.12 22.37 2.28
CA SER A 300 -5.66 22.51 2.27
C SER A 300 -5.01 21.57 1.24
N LEU A 301 -5.46 20.31 1.17
CA LEU A 301 -4.93 19.34 0.20
C LEU A 301 -5.28 19.71 -1.24
N LEU A 302 -6.49 20.19 -1.47
CA LEU A 302 -6.90 20.72 -2.77
C LEU A 302 -6.00 21.89 -3.21
N GLU A 303 -5.63 22.78 -2.28
CA GLU A 303 -4.73 23.90 -2.58
C GLU A 303 -3.29 23.44 -2.87
N ASN A 304 -2.76 22.53 -2.05
CA ASN A 304 -1.39 22.04 -2.13
C ASN A 304 -1.14 21.13 -3.35
N ASN A 305 -2.18 20.47 -3.85
CA ASN A 305 -2.12 19.53 -4.98
C ASN A 305 -2.97 20.00 -6.17
N ALA A 306 -3.03 21.32 -6.40
CA ALA A 306 -3.95 21.94 -7.35
C ALA A 306 -3.83 21.45 -8.82
N THR A 307 -2.70 20.83 -9.20
CA THR A 307 -2.48 20.28 -10.55
C THR A 307 -2.80 18.79 -10.66
N SER A 308 -3.19 18.14 -9.57
CA SER A 308 -3.59 16.73 -9.58
C SER A 308 -5.09 16.60 -9.82
N LEU A 309 -5.45 15.98 -10.94
CA LEU A 309 -6.85 15.77 -11.32
C LEU A 309 -7.56 14.85 -10.30
N GLU A 310 -6.93 13.76 -9.89
CA GLU A 310 -7.55 12.76 -9.01
C GLU A 310 -7.73 13.31 -7.58
N VAL A 311 -6.72 14.00 -7.02
CA VAL A 311 -6.87 14.68 -5.73
C VAL A 311 -7.99 15.72 -5.81
N THR A 312 -8.03 16.50 -6.90
CA THR A 312 -9.05 17.53 -7.09
C THR A 312 -10.45 16.91 -7.17
N ARG A 313 -10.64 15.83 -7.95
CA ARG A 313 -11.91 15.12 -8.04
C ARG A 313 -12.40 14.64 -6.68
N HIS A 314 -11.55 13.97 -5.90
CA HIS A 314 -11.95 13.46 -4.58
C HIS A 314 -12.23 14.59 -3.59
N CYS A 315 -11.39 15.63 -3.53
CA CYS A 315 -11.63 16.78 -2.65
C CYS A 315 -12.96 17.50 -2.99
N ILE A 316 -13.21 17.75 -4.28
CA ILE A 316 -14.44 18.40 -4.75
C ILE A 316 -15.65 17.51 -4.43
N ALA A 317 -15.57 16.20 -4.64
CA ALA A 317 -16.64 15.26 -4.33
C ALA A 317 -16.96 15.24 -2.83
N ILE A 318 -15.95 15.19 -1.95
CA ILE A 318 -16.14 15.24 -0.48
C ILE A 318 -16.82 16.56 -0.08
N LEU A 319 -16.29 17.70 -0.53
CA LEU A 319 -16.84 19.00 -0.17
C LEU A 319 -18.29 19.17 -0.68
N TYR A 320 -18.55 18.72 -1.90
CA TYR A 320 -19.88 18.76 -2.50
C TYR A 320 -20.87 17.92 -1.69
N ASP A 321 -20.49 16.69 -1.36
CA ASP A 321 -21.30 15.74 -0.60
C ASP A 321 -21.62 16.27 0.82
N LEU A 322 -20.63 16.84 1.51
CA LEU A 322 -20.83 17.48 2.82
C LEU A 322 -21.74 18.72 2.72
N LEU A 323 -21.58 19.57 1.72
CA LEU A 323 -22.35 20.81 1.62
C LEU A 323 -23.80 20.59 1.17
N ARG A 324 -24.10 19.47 0.52
CA ARG A 324 -25.43 19.14 -0.02
C ARG A 324 -26.35 18.47 0.99
N GLU A 325 -25.83 17.70 1.94
CA GLU A 325 -26.67 16.97 2.89
C GLU A 325 -27.39 17.89 3.87
N GLY A 326 -28.66 18.16 3.58
CA GLY A 326 -29.60 18.83 4.48
C GLY A 326 -30.77 17.94 4.93
N ASN A 327 -30.78 16.65 4.60
CA ASN A 327 -31.93 15.78 4.88
C ASN A 327 -31.57 14.71 5.90
N THR A 328 -31.95 14.99 7.15
CA THR A 328 -32.15 14.01 8.21
C THR A 328 -32.82 12.75 7.65
N GLU A 329 -32.18 11.59 7.80
CA GLU A 329 -32.90 10.32 7.76
C GLU A 329 -34.12 10.45 8.69
N ALA A 330 -35.31 10.22 8.15
CA ALA A 330 -36.55 10.36 8.91
C ALA A 330 -36.50 9.49 10.17
N GLY A 331 -36.35 10.13 11.34
CA GLY A 331 -36.38 9.46 12.65
C GLY A 331 -35.05 9.34 13.39
N LYS A 332 -33.89 9.66 12.80
CA LYS A 332 -32.61 9.72 13.51
C LYS A 332 -32.08 11.15 13.59
N LYS A 333 -32.02 11.69 14.81
CA LYS A 333 -31.47 13.01 15.10
C LYS A 333 -29.94 12.92 15.19
N TYR A 334 -29.27 12.82 14.05
CA TYR A 334 -27.82 13.08 14.03
C TYR A 334 -27.60 14.58 14.22
N ASN A 335 -26.60 14.97 15.02
CA ASN A 335 -26.20 16.38 15.19
C ASN A 335 -25.39 16.88 13.97
N TYR A 336 -25.95 16.70 12.77
CA TYR A 336 -25.37 17.27 11.56
C TYR A 336 -25.77 18.75 11.48
N ASP A 337 -24.79 19.64 11.51
CA ASP A 337 -25.01 21.08 11.36
C ASP A 337 -24.43 21.57 10.01
N PRO A 338 -25.26 21.68 8.96
CA PRO A 338 -24.83 22.18 7.66
C PRO A 338 -24.21 23.59 7.73
N TRP A 339 -24.60 24.39 8.73
CA TRP A 339 -24.05 25.73 8.91
C TRP A 339 -22.63 25.70 9.46
N ALA A 340 -22.32 24.77 10.37
CA ALA A 340 -20.96 24.53 10.84
C ALA A 340 -20.04 24.10 9.68
N VAL A 341 -20.50 23.16 8.84
CA VAL A 341 -19.75 22.71 7.63
C VAL A 341 -19.44 23.89 6.72
N ARG A 342 -20.47 24.67 6.39
CA ARG A 342 -20.32 25.86 5.53
C ARG A 342 -19.34 26.87 6.13
N THR A 343 -19.44 27.12 7.43
CA THR A 343 -18.57 28.08 8.12
C THR A 343 -17.12 27.62 8.11
N GLN A 344 -16.86 26.34 8.40
CA GLN A 344 -15.52 25.76 8.32
C GLN A 344 -14.95 25.82 6.89
N ALA A 345 -15.76 25.43 5.89
CA ALA A 345 -15.34 25.43 4.49
C ALA A 345 -14.98 26.86 4.01
N LEU A 346 -15.82 27.85 4.31
CA LEU A 346 -15.55 29.25 3.97
C LEU A 346 -14.31 29.78 4.68
N ALA A 347 -14.13 29.47 5.97
CA ALA A 347 -12.94 29.86 6.73
C ALA A 347 -11.66 29.22 6.16
N ALA A 348 -11.76 28.00 5.62
CA ALA A 348 -10.67 27.28 4.97
C ALA A 348 -10.43 27.69 3.51
N GLY A 349 -11.14 28.72 2.99
CA GLY A 349 -10.88 29.26 1.66
C GLY A 349 -11.60 28.56 0.51
N LEU A 350 -12.70 27.84 0.77
CA LEU A 350 -13.49 27.07 -0.21
C LEU A 350 -13.68 27.78 -1.56
N HIS A 351 -14.09 29.06 -1.55
CA HIS A 351 -14.36 29.78 -2.79
C HIS A 351 -13.13 29.88 -3.69
N ASN A 352 -11.98 30.22 -3.13
CA ASN A 352 -10.75 30.39 -3.89
C ASN A 352 -10.25 29.04 -4.42
N THR A 353 -10.28 28.00 -3.59
CA THR A 353 -9.79 26.66 -3.97
C THR A 353 -10.67 26.02 -5.03
N VAL A 354 -12.00 26.12 -4.92
CA VAL A 354 -12.94 25.60 -5.93
C VAL A 354 -12.80 26.35 -7.25
N VAL A 355 -12.75 27.69 -7.23
CA VAL A 355 -12.57 28.48 -8.48
C VAL A 355 -11.24 28.13 -9.16
N LYS A 356 -10.16 27.98 -8.40
CA LYS A 356 -8.85 27.58 -8.94
C LYS A 356 -8.92 26.18 -9.58
N ALA A 357 -9.53 25.21 -8.90
CA ALA A 357 -9.71 23.85 -9.39
C ALA A 357 -10.53 23.81 -10.70
N MET A 358 -11.64 24.56 -10.76
CA MET A 358 -12.48 24.67 -11.95
C MET A 358 -11.76 25.32 -13.14
N ASN A 359 -10.87 26.28 -12.89
CA ASN A 359 -10.07 26.88 -13.96
C ASN A 359 -8.99 25.93 -14.48
N GLU A 360 -8.34 25.18 -13.58
CA GLU A 360 -7.31 24.20 -13.94
C GLU A 360 -7.90 23.03 -14.74
N PHE A 361 -9.06 22.52 -14.32
CA PHE A 361 -9.72 21.34 -14.91
C PHE A 361 -11.06 21.71 -15.56
N SER A 362 -11.03 22.72 -16.43
CA SER A 362 -12.23 23.29 -17.06
C SER A 362 -12.95 22.35 -18.05
N ASP A 363 -12.28 21.28 -18.45
CA ASP A 363 -12.76 20.18 -19.30
C ASP A 363 -13.31 18.98 -18.50
N SER A 364 -13.19 18.98 -17.17
CA SER A 364 -13.71 17.93 -16.30
C SER A 364 -15.13 18.26 -15.83
N MET A 365 -16.13 17.65 -16.47
CA MET A 365 -17.56 17.92 -16.23
C MET A 365 -17.97 17.76 -14.77
N ASP A 366 -17.47 16.73 -14.10
CA ASP A 366 -17.72 16.42 -12.69
C ASP A 366 -17.25 17.56 -11.76
N ILE A 367 -16.00 18.01 -11.91
CA ILE A 367 -15.43 19.15 -11.15
C ILE A 367 -16.25 20.41 -11.41
N MET A 368 -16.59 20.67 -12.68
CA MET A 368 -17.32 21.86 -13.07
C MET A 368 -18.74 21.88 -12.49
N MET A 369 -19.50 20.79 -12.62
CA MET A 369 -20.87 20.72 -12.09
C MET A 369 -20.89 20.84 -10.56
N MET A 370 -20.07 20.05 -9.85
CA MET A 370 -20.02 20.09 -8.40
C MET A 370 -19.51 21.44 -7.89
N GLY A 371 -18.48 21.99 -8.53
CA GLY A 371 -17.91 23.31 -8.21
C GLY A 371 -18.92 24.45 -8.37
N GLN A 372 -19.66 24.48 -9.48
CA GLN A 372 -20.70 25.49 -9.71
C GLN A 372 -21.79 25.44 -8.64
N GLU A 373 -22.31 24.25 -8.33
CA GLU A 373 -23.33 24.08 -7.31
C GLU A 373 -22.83 24.50 -5.92
N MET A 374 -21.58 24.15 -5.55
CA MET A 374 -20.98 24.58 -4.29
C MET A 374 -20.83 26.11 -4.20
N LEU A 375 -20.33 26.76 -5.26
CA LEU A 375 -20.14 28.21 -5.27
C LEU A 375 -21.48 28.96 -5.14
N LEU A 376 -22.50 28.51 -5.89
CA LEU A 376 -23.86 29.05 -5.78
C LEU A 376 -24.47 28.81 -4.40
N GLY A 377 -24.39 27.58 -3.90
CA GLY A 377 -24.95 27.17 -2.61
C GLY A 377 -24.31 27.84 -1.40
N THR A 378 -23.07 28.32 -1.54
CA THR A 378 -22.33 29.03 -0.49
C THR A 378 -22.27 30.55 -0.70
N GLY A 379 -22.96 31.09 -1.71
CA GLY A 379 -23.14 32.52 -1.91
C GLY A 379 -21.91 33.25 -2.46
N TYR A 380 -21.09 32.59 -3.27
CA TYR A 380 -19.98 33.22 -3.98
C TYR A 380 -20.49 34.33 -4.92
N ARG A 381 -19.80 35.48 -4.94
CA ARG A 381 -20.22 36.69 -5.69
C ARG A 381 -19.33 37.03 -6.88
N GLY A 382 -18.24 36.29 -7.08
CA GLY A 382 -17.34 36.51 -8.22
C GLY A 382 -17.81 35.77 -9.47
N ASP A 383 -17.00 35.85 -10.52
CA ASP A 383 -17.26 35.14 -11.78
C ASP A 383 -17.07 33.63 -11.59
N ILE A 384 -18.09 32.85 -11.94
CA ILE A 384 -18.08 31.39 -11.85
C ILE A 384 -17.57 30.81 -13.17
N PRO A 385 -16.48 30.02 -13.17
CA PRO A 385 -15.97 29.39 -14.39
C PRO A 385 -17.01 28.51 -15.09
N GLN A 386 -16.99 28.52 -16.42
CA GLN A 386 -17.91 27.77 -17.28
C GLN A 386 -17.18 26.61 -17.93
N PHE A 387 -17.88 25.49 -18.13
CA PHE A 387 -17.32 24.29 -18.77
C PHE A 387 -16.80 24.63 -20.17
N GLN A 388 -15.57 24.21 -20.47
CA GLN A 388 -14.94 24.40 -21.77
C GLN A 388 -14.70 23.03 -22.40
N GLN A 389 -15.44 22.74 -23.47
CA GLN A 389 -15.19 21.53 -24.26
C GLN A 389 -13.96 21.78 -25.14
N ILE A 390 -12.82 21.19 -24.78
CA ILE A 390 -11.54 21.31 -25.51
C ILE A 390 -11.40 20.22 -26.57
#